data_AF-A0AAD1BMJ9-F1
#
_entry.id   AF-A0AAD1BMJ9-F1
#
_cell.length_a   1.000
_cell.length_b   1.000
_cell.length_c   1.000
_cell.angle_alpha   90.00
_cell.angle_beta   90.00
_cell.angle_gamma   90.00
#
_symmetry.space_group_name_H-M   'P 1'
#
loop_
_entity.id
_entity.type
_entity.pdbx_description
1 polymer ?
#
loop_
_entity_poly.entity_id
_entity_poly.type
_entity_poly.pdbx_seq_one_letter_code
_entity_poly.pdbx_strand_id
1 'polypeptide(L)' 'MAKKDNNTKSFILRVDADTMSAIEKWASDEFRSTNGQLQWIITEALRKARRLPKQKTKGEATIKTNNKDGNNTD' A
#
# COMPACT_ATOMS: atom_id res chain seq x y z
N MET A 1 -12.31 -20.59 -13.00
CA MET A 1 -12.41 -19.61 -11.90
C MET A 1 -11.17 -18.72 -11.93
N ALA A 2 -11.32 -17.43 -12.24
CA ALA A 2 -10.19 -16.52 -12.39
C ALA A 2 -9.47 -16.31 -11.04
N LYS A 3 -8.15 -16.57 -11.00
CA LYS A 3 -7.29 -16.30 -9.85
C LYS A 3 -7.22 -14.79 -9.63
N LYS A 4 -7.73 -14.32 -8.49
CA LYS A 4 -7.51 -12.96 -8.02
C LYS A 4 -6.10 -12.90 -7.44
N ASP A 5 -5.18 -12.26 -8.14
CA ASP A 5 -3.84 -12.02 -7.62
C ASP A 5 -3.95 -11.17 -6.35
N ASN A 6 -3.78 -11.80 -5.18
CA ASN A 6 -3.64 -11.13 -3.90
C ASN A 6 -2.25 -10.51 -3.85
N ASN A 7 -2.10 -9.31 -4.41
CA ASN A 7 -0.87 -8.51 -4.35
C ASN A 7 -0.72 -7.84 -2.97
N THR A 8 -0.82 -8.66 -1.91
CA THR A 8 -0.56 -8.24 -0.53
C THR A 8 0.93 -8.43 -0.28
N LYS A 9 1.64 -7.34 0.00
CA LYS A 9 3.06 -7.38 0.38
C LYS A 9 3.19 -7.38 1.89
N SER A 10 3.71 -8.46 2.45
CA SER A 10 4.03 -8.56 3.88
C SER A 10 5.35 -7.86 4.17
N PHE A 11 5.42 -7.12 5.28
CA PHE A 11 6.64 -6.48 5.76
C PHE A 11 6.68 -6.53 7.29
N ILE A 12 7.88 -6.41 7.86
CA ILE A 12 8.07 -6.35 9.32
C ILE A 12 7.97 -4.89 9.75
N LEU A 13 7.03 -4.60 10.65
CA LEU A 13 6.90 -3.30 11.30
C LEU A 13 7.64 -3.34 12.65
N ARG A 14 8.47 -2.33 12.91
CA ARG A 14 9.13 -2.14 14.21
C ARG A 14 8.50 -0.94 14.89
N VAL A 15 7.91 -1.18 16.05
CA VAL A 15 7.31 -0.18 16.93
C VAL A 15 7.65 -0.54 18.37
N ASP A 16 7.70 0.44 19.26
CA ASP A 16 7.80 0.22 20.70
C ASP A 16 6.53 -0.40 21.28
N ALA A 17 6.66 -1.02 22.46
CA ALA A 17 5.57 -1.74 23.11
C ALA A 17 4.40 -0.82 23.47
N ASP A 18 4.69 0.39 23.96
CA ASP A 18 3.67 1.34 24.40
C ASP A 18 2.79 1.79 23.23
N THR A 19 3.41 2.09 22.08
CA THR A 19 2.71 2.40 20.83
C THR A 19 1.86 1.23 20.38
N MET A 20 2.37 0.00 20.45
CA MET A 20 1.62 -1.19 20.07
C MET A 20 0.37 -1.38 20.95
N SER A 21 0.52 -1.25 22.27
CA SER A 21 -0.60 -1.35 23.22
C SER A 21 -1.65 -0.25 23.00
N ALA A 22 -1.22 0.97 22.67
CA ALA A 22 -2.14 2.05 22.34
C ALA A 22 -2.96 1.75 21.08
N ILE A 23 -2.34 1.17 20.05
CA ILE A 23 -3.02 0.78 18.80
C ILE A 23 -4.00 -0.37 19.05
N GLU A 24 -3.64 -1.38 19.85
CA GLU A 24 -4.52 -2.50 20.21
C GLU A 24 -5.76 -2.03 20.99
N LYS A 25 -5.57 -1.12 21.94
CA LYS A 25 -6.67 -0.52 22.67
C LYS A 25 -7.61 0.25 21.74
N TRP A 26 -7.06 1.11 20.88
CA TRP A 26 -7.87 1.86 19.91
C TRP A 26 -8.63 0.95 18.93
N ALA A 27 -7.98 -0.11 18.44
CA ALA A 27 -8.64 -1.10 17.61
C ALA A 27 -9.80 -1.77 18.35
N SER A 28 -9.61 -2.10 19.63
CA SER A 28 -10.62 -2.71 20.49
C SER A 28 -11.81 -1.77 20.73
N ASP A 29 -11.54 -0.49 21.00
CA ASP A 29 -12.56 0.54 21.22
C ASP A 29 -13.45 0.75 19.96
N GLU A 30 -12.89 0.55 18.76
CA GLU A 30 -13.61 0.64 17.48
C GLU A 30 -14.13 -0.71 16.95
N PHE A 31 -14.02 -1.80 17.73
CA PHE A 31 -14.38 -3.17 17.30
C PHE A 31 -13.71 -3.60 15.99
N ARG A 32 -12.42 -3.24 15.82
CA ARG A 32 -11.57 -3.62 14.68
C ARG A 32 -10.45 -4.54 15.12
N SER A 33 -9.89 -5.28 14.17
CA SER A 33 -8.60 -5.94 14.39
C SER A 33 -7.46 -4.93 14.35
N THR A 34 -6.38 -5.21 15.07
CA THR A 34 -5.17 -4.36 15.08
C THR A 34 -4.60 -4.15 13.68
N ASN A 35 -4.60 -5.19 12.84
CA ASN A 35 -4.18 -5.07 11.44
C ASN A 35 -5.12 -4.19 10.61
N GLY A 36 -6.44 -4.29 10.83
CA GLY A 36 -7.41 -3.41 10.21
C GLY A 36 -7.24 -1.95 10.63
N GLN A 37 -6.93 -1.72 11.91
CA GLN A 37 -6.66 -0.39 12.45
C GLN A 37 -5.39 0.21 11.84
N LEU A 38 -4.30 -0.56 11.75
CA LEU A 38 -3.07 -0.12 11.08
C LEU A 38 -3.31 0.25 9.61
N GLN A 39 -4.07 -0.55 8.88
CA GLN A 39 -4.42 -0.23 7.49
C GLN A 39 -5.22 1.07 7.38
N TRP A 40 -6.17 1.30 8.28
CA TRP A 40 -6.95 2.52 8.31
C TRP A 40 -6.07 3.74 8.59
N ILE A 41 -5.23 3.67 9.63
CA ILE A 41 -4.29 4.75 10.00
C ILE A 41 -3.38 5.10 8.82
N ILE A 42 -2.77 4.09 8.18
CA ILE A 42 -1.88 4.30 7.02
C ILE A 42 -2.65 4.95 5.86
N THR A 43 -3.85 4.45 5.54
CA THR A 43 -4.68 4.99 4.46
C THR A 43 -5.07 6.44 4.71
N GLU A 44 -5.50 6.74 5.93
CA GLU A 44 -5.85 8.09 6.36
C GLU A 44 -4.65 9.03 6.33
N ALA A 45 -3.49 8.59 6.81
CA ALA A 45 -2.25 9.37 6.76
C ALA A 45 -1.84 9.68 5.31
N LEU A 46 -1.90 8.69 4.41
CA LEU A 46 -1.61 8.89 2.98
C LEU A 46 -2.61 9.84 2.32
N ARG A 47 -3.90 9.72 2.65
CA ARG A 47 -4.95 10.61 2.16
C ARG A 47 -4.71 12.06 2.60
N LYS A 48 -4.46 12.28 3.90
CA LYS A 48 -4.14 13.59 4.47
C LYS A 48 -2.87 14.19 3.87
N ALA A 49 -1.86 13.36 3.61
CA ALA A 49 -0.62 13.77 2.95
C ALA A 49 -0.76 13.99 1.43
N ARG A 50 -1.93 13.72 0.82
CA ARG A 50 -2.15 13.68 -0.64
C ARG A 50 -1.16 12.77 -1.38
N ARG A 51 -0.72 11.70 -0.70
CA ARG A 51 0.21 10.68 -1.22
C ARG A 51 -0.48 9.37 -1.55
N LEU A 52 -1.81 9.30 -1.42
CA LEU A 52 -2.55 8.14 -1.85
C LEU A 52 -2.29 7.92 -3.36
N PRO A 53 -1.82 6.73 -3.78
CA PRO A 53 -1.59 6.47 -5.18
C PRO A 53 -2.90 6.71 -5.94
N LYS A 54 -2.85 7.51 -7.01
CA LYS A 54 -3.97 7.62 -7.94
C LYS A 54 -4.32 6.19 -8.33
N GLN A 55 -5.57 5.78 -8.08
CA GLN A 55 -6.07 4.47 -8.46
C GLN A 55 -5.68 4.26 -9.92
N LYS A 56 -4.66 3.43 -10.18
CA LYS A 56 -4.44 2.91 -11.52
C LYS A 56 -5.67 2.05 -11.76
N THR A 57 -6.62 2.59 -12.52
CA THR A 57 -7.74 1.85 -13.08
C THR A 57 -7.17 0.53 -13.56
N LYS A 58 -7.62 -0.57 -12.95
CA LYS A 58 -7.17 -1.93 -13.29
C LYS A 58 -7.67 -2.20 -14.71
N GLY A 59 -6.89 -1.77 -15.70
CA GLY A 59 -7.26 -1.75 -17.12
C GLY A 59 -6.13 -1.40 -18.07
N GLU A 60 -5.02 -0.80 -17.61
CA GLU A 60 -3.89 -0.48 -18.48
C GLU A 60 -2.59 -1.10 -17.94
N ALA A 61 -2.48 -2.41 -18.15
CA ALA A 61 -1.19 -3.05 -18.37
C ALA A 61 -0.97 -3.14 -19.89
N THR A 62 -0.68 -2.01 -20.52
CA THR A 62 -0.28 -1.96 -21.94
C THR A 62 0.87 -0.98 -22.12
N ILE A 63 2.07 -1.55 -22.06
CA ILE A 63 3.25 -1.32 -22.92
C ILE A 63 3.92 0.08 -22.91
N LYS A 64 5.26 0.01 -22.91
CA LYS A 64 6.32 1.00 -23.26
C LYS A 64 6.84 1.79 -22.06
N THR A 65 8.15 1.81 -21.78
CA THR A 65 9.27 1.99 -22.71
C THR A 65 10.50 1.15 -22.38
N ASN A 66 10.92 0.32 -23.36
CA ASN A 66 12.33 0.04 -23.59
C ASN A 66 12.92 1.29 -24.29
N ASN A 67 13.77 2.05 -23.62
CA ASN A 67 14.67 2.96 -24.32
C ASN A 67 16.00 2.22 -24.47
N LYS A 68 16.21 1.65 -25.67
CA LYS A 68 17.55 1.42 -26.21
C LYS A 68 18.02 2.77 -26.72
N ASP A 69 18.90 3.41 -25.95
CA ASP A 69 19.68 4.53 -26.43
C ASP A 69 20.89 3.98 -27.20
N GLY A 70 21.13 4.47 -28.42
CA GLY A 70 22.34 4.17 -29.18
C GLY A 70 22.17 4.23 -30.69
N ASN A 71 22.05 5.46 -31.21
CA ASN A 71 21.92 5.84 -32.61
C ASN A 71 22.93 5.17 -33.57
N ASN A 72 22.41 4.70 -34.71
CA ASN A 72 23.16 4.59 -35.97
C ASN A 72 23.34 5.99 -36.56
N THR A 73 24.55 6.32 -37.01
CA THR A 73 24.84 7.45 -37.89
C THR A 73 25.57 6.87 -39.11
N ASP A 74 25.19 7.40 -40.29
CA ASP A 74 25.53 7.04 -41.69
C ASP A 74 26.88 6.35 -41.95
#